data_AF-A0A0D0AIQ0-F1
#
_entry.id   AF-A0A0D0AIQ0-F1
#
_cell.length_a   1.000
_cell.length_b   1.000
_cell.length_c   1.000
_cell.angle_alpha   90.00
_cell.angle_beta   90.00
_cell.angle_gamma   90.00
#
_symmetry.space_group_name_H-M   'P 1'
#
loop_
_entity.id
_entity.type
_entity.pdbx_description
1 polymer ?
#
loop_
_entity_poly.entity_id
_entity_poly.type
_entity_poly.pdbx_seq_one_letter_code
_entity_poly.pdbx_strand_id
1 'polypeptide(L)' 'NARSYSTNGARLVSASIDYSVRIWDFETNQQLGDPLWHDDRVFAIAVSFDG' A
#
# COMPACT_ATOMS: atom_id res chain seq x y z
N ASN A 1 -12.32 -1.36 -32.49
CA ASN A 1 -11.28 -2.07 -31.72
C ASN A 1 -11.30 -1.56 -30.29
N ALA A 2 -11.93 -2.29 -29.35
CA ALA A 2 -11.97 -1.90 -27.94
C ALA A 2 -10.74 -2.44 -27.20
N ARG A 3 -10.15 -1.61 -26.33
CA ARG A 3 -9.10 -2.02 -25.39
C ARG A 3 -9.67 -1.87 -23.98
N SER A 4 -9.81 -3.00 -23.28
CA SER A 4 -10.16 -3.05 -21.88
C SER A 4 -8.88 -2.87 -21.05
N TYR A 5 -8.85 -1.87 -20.17
CA TYR A 5 -7.84 -1.77 -19.13
C TYR A 5 -8.52 -2.12 -17.81
N SER A 6 -8.11 -3.23 -17.18
CA SER A 6 -8.42 -3.49 -15.77
C SER A 6 -7.29 -2.90 -14.95
N THR A 7 -7.51 -1.72 -14.37
CA THR A 7 -6.67 -1.16 -13.32
C THR A 7 -7.24 -1.62 -11.99
N ASN A 8 -7.29 -2.93 -11.72
CA ASN A 8 -7.82 -3.39 -10.43
C ASN A 8 -6.87 -2.96 -9.31
N GLY A 9 -7.20 -1.86 -8.62
CA GLY A 9 -6.70 -1.54 -7.29
C GLY A 9 -5.20 -1.28 -7.21
N ALA A 10 -4.75 -0.14 -7.72
CA ALA A 10 -3.43 0.36 -7.37
C ALA A 10 -3.38 0.65 -5.86
N ARG A 11 -2.53 -0.08 -5.12
CA ARG A 11 -2.30 0.14 -3.70
C ARG A 11 -0.92 0.75 -3.47
N LEU A 12 -0.84 1.75 -2.59
CA LEU A 12 0.42 2.34 -2.14
C LEU A 12 0.76 1.82 -0.76
N VAL A 13 2.03 1.50 -0.52
CA VAL A 13 2.54 1.20 0.82
C VAL A 13 3.53 2.29 1.23
N SER A 14 3.33 2.88 2.39
CA SER A 14 4.19 3.92 2.95
C SER A 14 4.68 3.54 4.34
N ALA A 15 5.98 3.67 4.59
CA ALA A 15 6.59 3.60 5.91
C ALA A 15 6.87 5.01 6.45
N SER A 16 6.64 5.21 7.73
CA SER A 16 6.84 6.49 8.42
C SER A 16 7.88 6.36 9.53
N ILE A 17 8.48 7.50 9.90
CA ILE A 17 9.45 7.60 11.02
C ILE A 17 8.78 7.37 12.38
N ASP A 18 7.45 7.41 12.43
CA ASP A 18 6.63 7.06 13.60
C ASP A 18 6.51 5.54 13.82
N TYR A 19 7.30 4.76 13.08
CA TYR A 19 7.34 3.30 13.11
C TYR A 19 6.08 2.62 12.56
N SER A 20 5.22 3.36 11.87
CA SER A 20 4.04 2.80 11.22
C SER A 20 4.25 2.54 9.73
N VAL A 21 3.62 1.48 9.24
CA VAL A 21 3.41 1.20 7.82
C VAL A 21 1.92 1.30 7.53
N ARG A 22 1.57 2.07 6.50
CA ARG A 22 0.19 2.31 6.06
C ARG A 22 0.03 1.89 4.62
N ILE A 23 -1.12 1.31 4.31
CA ILE A 23 -1.51 0.92 2.97
C ILE A 23 -2.65 1.83 2.53
N TRP A 24 -2.58 2.32 1.30
CA TRP A 24 -3.57 3.22 0.72
C TRP A 24 -4.15 2.61 -0.54
N ASP A 25 -5.45 2.78 -0.73
CA ASP A 25 -6.13 2.48 -1.97
C ASP A 25 -6.29 3.77 -2.78
N PHE A 26 -5.76 3.79 -4.01
CA PHE A 26 -5.82 5.00 -4.85
C PHE A 26 -7.20 5.26 -5.46
N GLU A 27 -8.06 4.25 -5.59
CA GLU A 27 -9.39 4.42 -6.16
C GLU A 27 -10.31 5.14 -5.17
N THR A 28 -10.23 4.76 -3.91
CA THR A 28 -11.01 5.33 -2.81
C THR A 28 -10.29 6.48 -2.11
N ASN A 29 -8.99 6.63 -2.34
CA ASN A 29 -8.09 7.55 -1.65
C ASN A 29 -8.16 7.41 -0.12
N GLN A 30 -8.34 6.18 0.34
CA GLN A 30 -8.48 5.84 1.76
C GLN A 30 -7.37 4.91 2.21
N GLN A 31 -7.04 5.01 3.50
CA GLN A 31 -6.17 4.03 4.13
C GLN A 31 -6.90 2.69 4.23
N LEU A 32 -6.26 1.62 3.78
CA LEU A 32 -6.75 0.26 3.91
C LEU A 32 -6.33 -0.30 5.27
N GLY A 33 -7.31 -0.46 6.17
CA GLY A 33 -7.12 -1.05 7.48
C GLY A 33 -6.31 -0.17 8.45
N ASP A 34 -5.92 -0.76 9.57
CA ASP A 34 -5.14 -0.06 10.60
C ASP A 34 -3.64 0.01 10.24
N PRO A 35 -2.91 1.03 10.73
CA PRO A 35 -1.47 1.09 10.55
C PRO A 35 -0.80 -0.12 11.21
N LEU A 36 0.17 -0.71 10.50
CA LEU A 36 1.03 -1.75 11.03
C LEU A 36 2.15 -1.09 11.84
N TRP A 37 2.26 -1.42 13.11
CA TRP A 37 3.24 -0.83 14.01
C TRP A 37 4.48 -1.71 14.12
N HIS A 38 5.64 -1.07 14.07
CA HIS A 38 6.94 -1.67 14.33
C HIS A 38 7.56 -1.04 15.58
N ASP A 39 8.44 -1.78 16.25
CA ASP A 39 9.13 -1.31 17.47
C ASP A 39 10.35 -0.42 17.16
N ASP A 40 10.77 -0.35 15.89
CA ASP A 40 11.92 0.42 15.41
C ASP A 40 11.70 0.90 13.96
N ARG A 41 12.59 1.76 13.45
CA ARG A 41 12.48 2.40 12.13
C ARG A 41 12.33 1.36 11.04
N VAL A 42 11.35 1.58 10.19
CA VAL A 42 11.14 0.77 9.00
C VAL A 42 12.12 1.22 7.93
N PHE A 43 13.17 0.42 7.70
CA PHE A 43 14.22 0.74 6.72
C PHE A 43 13.89 0.27 5.29
N ALA A 44 13.03 -0.73 5.14
CA ALA A 44 12.66 -1.27 3.84
C ALA A 44 11.25 -1.87 3.87
N ILE A 45 10.56 -1.80 2.73
CA ILE A 45 9.29 -2.46 2.49
C ILE A 45 9.49 -3.37 1.27
N ALA A 46 9.10 -4.64 1.40
CA ALA A 46 9.00 -5.58 0.29
C ALA A 46 7.52 -5.81 -0.04
N VAL A 47 7.12 -5.54 -1.28
CA VAL A 47 5.77 -5.82 -1.77
C VAL A 47 5.86 -7.04 -2.68
N SER A 48 5.07 -8.07 -2.37
CA SER A 48 4.88 -9.22 -3.26
C SER A 48 3.58 -9.03 -4.02
N PHE A 49 3.61 -9.18 -5.33
CA PHE A 49 2.43 -9.41 -6.15
C PHE A 49 2.36 -10.91 -6.40
N ASP A 50 1.69 -11.64 -5.50
CA ASP A 50 1.19 -12.96 -5.86
C ASP A 50 0.04 -12.74 -6.86
N GLY A 51 0.30 -13.14 -8.11
CA GLY A 51 -0.64 -12.98 -9.22
C GLY A 51 -1.87 -13.86 -9.11
#